data_AF-A0A662KQ22-F1
#
_entry.id   AF-A0A662KQ22-F1
#
_cell.length_a   1.000
_cell.length_b   1.000
_cell.length_c   1.000
_cell.angle_alpha   90.00
_cell.angle_beta   90.00
_cell.angle_gamma   90.00
#
_symmetry.space_group_name_H-M   'P 1'
#
loop_
_entity.id
_entity.type
_entity.pdbx_description
1 polymer ?
#
loop_
_entity_poly.entity_id
_entity_poly.type
_entity_poly.pdbx_seq_one_letter_code
_entity_poly.pdbx_strand_id
1 'polypeptide(L)'
;MPAKAKPFKPEEYPEVVKQAAGIITDNNMIPACTLIAGLPEEEEEDIIKTIELIEDLKDFKSLIVPLFFVPMGKLKEKDWFRKEEMSELHKELFIKCMLHNLRWVKEITNDYFRGKKVHSIIKPFYILFVKLIEWQAKKKGVLE
;
A
#
# COMPACT_ATOMS: atom_id res chain seq x y z
N MET A 1 17.77 26.68 0.15
CA MET A 1 18.52 26.09 -0.98
C MET A 1 18.08 26.79 -2.25
N PRO A 2 18.85 27.78 -2.75
CA PRO A 2 18.60 28.36 -4.06
C PRO A 2 18.59 27.24 -5.12
N ALA A 3 17.68 27.30 -6.09
CA ALA A 3 17.48 26.30 -7.16
C ALA A 3 16.87 24.94 -6.79
N LYS A 4 16.52 24.66 -5.53
CA LYS A 4 15.70 23.47 -5.22
C LYS A 4 14.25 23.73 -5.63
N ALA A 5 13.63 22.77 -6.32
CA ALA A 5 12.20 22.80 -6.61
C ALA A 5 11.42 23.11 -5.32
N LYS A 6 10.47 24.03 -5.40
CA LYS A 6 9.60 24.36 -4.26
C LYS A 6 8.85 23.07 -3.87
N PRO A 7 8.82 22.69 -2.59
CA PRO A 7 8.02 21.55 -2.17
C PRO A 7 6.54 21.79 -2.52
N PHE A 8 5.87 20.73 -2.96
CA PHE A 8 4.41 20.71 -3.07
C PHE A 8 3.78 20.98 -1.71
N LYS A 9 2.59 21.55 -1.72
CA LYS A 9 1.79 21.68 -0.50
C LYS A 9 1.22 20.32 -0.09
N PRO A 10 0.94 20.10 1.21
CA PRO A 10 0.33 18.84 1.67
C PRO A 10 -0.97 18.50 0.95
N GLU A 11 -1.80 19.49 0.61
CA GLU A 11 -3.10 19.28 -0.04
C GLU A 11 -2.95 18.79 -1.50
N GLU A 12 -1.79 19.02 -2.11
CA GLU A 12 -1.46 18.54 -3.47
C GLU A 12 -0.99 17.08 -3.47
N TYR A 13 -0.73 16.49 -2.29
CA TYR A 13 -0.13 15.16 -2.18
C TYR A 13 -0.92 14.05 -2.89
N PRO A 14 -2.27 13.95 -2.79
CA PRO A 14 -3.02 12.93 -3.51
C PRO A 14 -2.83 13.00 -5.03
N GLU A 15 -2.79 14.22 -5.58
CA GLU A 15 -2.63 14.44 -7.01
C GLU A 15 -1.20 14.13 -7.48
N VAL A 16 -0.20 14.50 -6.68
CA VAL A 16 1.21 14.16 -6.94
C VAL A 16 1.39 12.63 -7.00
N VAL A 17 0.77 11.88 -6.08
CA VAL A 17 0.83 10.42 -6.07
C VAL A 17 0.16 9.82 -7.30
N LYS A 18 -1.03 10.31 -7.68
CA LYS A 18 -1.76 9.85 -8.88
C LYS A 18 -0.98 10.11 -10.17
N GLN A 19 -0.37 11.28 -10.31
CA GLN A 19 0.48 11.61 -11.46
C GLN A 19 1.72 10.72 -11.52
N ALA A 20 2.38 10.50 -10.38
CA ALA A 20 3.53 9.59 -10.30
C ALA A 20 3.13 8.15 -10.69
N ALA A 21 1.97 7.66 -10.22
CA ALA A 21 1.45 6.36 -10.60
C ALA A 21 1.21 6.25 -12.11
N GLY A 22 0.62 7.28 -12.74
CA GLY A 22 0.46 7.35 -14.19
C GLY A 22 1.79 7.23 -14.93
N ILE A 23 2.77 8.06 -14.57
CA ILE A 23 4.11 8.06 -15.19
C ILE A 23 4.79 6.69 -15.05
N ILE A 24 4.71 6.06 -13.87
CA ILE A 24 5.29 4.74 -13.62
C ILE A 24 4.58 3.67 -14.47
N THR A 25 3.27 3.75 -14.62
CA THR A 25 2.47 2.85 -15.47
C THR A 25 2.90 2.95 -16.93
N ASP A 26 3.00 4.17 -17.46
CA ASP A 26 3.37 4.44 -18.85
C ASP A 26 4.76 3.87 -19.20
N ASN A 27 5.62 3.74 -18.18
CA ASN A 27 6.97 3.18 -18.30
C ASN A 27 7.04 1.68 -17.99
N ASN A 28 5.90 0.98 -17.90
CA ASN A 28 5.81 -0.45 -17.60
C ASN A 28 6.51 -0.87 -16.30
N MET A 29 6.54 0.03 -15.31
CA MET A 29 7.11 -0.23 -14.00
C MET A 29 6.01 -0.62 -13.00
N ILE A 30 6.35 -1.48 -12.04
CA ILE A 30 5.46 -1.91 -10.97
C ILE A 30 6.11 -1.45 -9.65
N PRO A 31 5.58 -0.42 -8.98
CA PRO A 31 6.21 0.08 -7.76
C PRO A 31 5.77 -0.73 -6.54
N ALA A 32 6.67 -0.79 -5.57
CA ALA A 32 6.36 -1.14 -4.20
C ALA A 32 6.25 0.16 -3.40
N CYS A 33 5.02 0.59 -3.16
CA CYS A 33 4.69 1.79 -2.41
C CYS A 33 4.62 1.45 -0.92
N THR A 34 5.10 2.37 -0.09
CA THR A 34 4.98 2.28 1.37
C THR A 34 4.30 3.54 1.88
N LEU A 35 3.40 3.38 2.84
CA LEU A 35 2.81 4.49 3.60
C LEU A 35 3.05 4.28 5.09
N ILE A 36 3.05 5.36 5.85
CA ILE A 36 3.26 5.33 7.29
C ILE A 36 1.93 5.66 7.95
N ALA A 37 1.50 4.80 8.86
CA ALA A 37 0.34 5.01 9.73
C ALA A 37 0.81 5.29 11.17
N GLY A 38 0.06 6.12 11.88
CA GLY A 38 0.36 6.53 13.25
C GLY A 38 1.36 7.67 13.34
N LEU A 39 1.32 8.61 12.40
CA LEU A 39 2.18 9.79 12.50
C LEU A 39 1.80 10.64 13.73
N PRO A 40 2.75 11.36 14.34
CA PRO A 40 2.40 12.32 15.39
C PRO A 40 1.41 13.34 14.84
N GLU A 41 0.32 13.59 15.58
CA GLU A 41 -0.75 14.53 15.20
C GLU A 41 -1.61 14.06 14.01
N GLU A 42 -1.57 12.77 13.65
CA GLU A 42 -2.51 12.18 12.67
C GLU A 42 -3.94 12.18 13.21
N GLU A 43 -4.86 12.77 12.47
CA GLU A 43 -6.28 12.84 12.79
C GLU A 43 -7.09 11.81 11.97
N GLU A 44 -8.34 11.57 12.37
CA GLU A 44 -9.21 10.60 11.68
C GLU A 44 -9.45 11.00 10.21
N GLU A 45 -9.57 12.30 9.94
CA GLU A 45 -9.72 12.88 8.61
C GLU A 45 -8.53 12.59 7.70
N ASP A 46 -7.31 12.51 8.25
CA ASP A 46 -6.10 12.19 7.48
C ASP A 46 -6.09 10.72 7.07
N ILE A 47 -6.54 9.83 7.97
CA ILE A 47 -6.68 8.40 7.67
C ILE A 47 -7.75 8.19 6.59
N ILE A 48 -8.88 8.89 6.67
CA ILE A 48 -9.95 8.82 5.66
C ILE A 48 -9.43 9.25 4.29
N LYS A 49 -8.75 10.41 4.20
CA LYS A 49 -8.15 10.87 2.94
C LYS A 49 -7.12 9.87 2.40
N THR A 50 -6.39 9.21 3.28
CA THR A 50 -5.43 8.17 2.87
C THR A 50 -6.17 6.96 2.30
N ILE A 51 -7.27 6.51 2.93
CA ILE A 51 -8.13 5.44 2.41
C ILE A 51 -8.65 5.80 1.02
N GLU A 52 -9.22 7.00 0.86
CA GLU A 52 -9.72 7.51 -0.43
C GLU A 52 -8.62 7.48 -1.51
N LEU A 53 -7.39 7.90 -1.16
CA LEU A 53 -6.25 7.82 -2.07
C LEU A 53 -5.90 6.37 -2.45
N ILE A 54 -5.95 5.41 -1.52
CA ILE A 54 -5.72 3.99 -1.85
C ILE A 54 -6.80 3.47 -2.79
N GLU A 55 -8.06 3.87 -2.60
CA GLU A 55 -9.16 3.49 -3.49
C GLU A 55 -9.04 4.10 -4.89
N ASP A 56 -8.61 5.36 -4.99
CA ASP A 56 -8.28 6.01 -6.26
C ASP A 56 -7.17 5.26 -7.02
N LEU A 57 -6.23 4.65 -6.30
CA LEU A 57 -5.13 3.87 -6.86
C LEU A 57 -5.50 2.41 -7.19
N LYS A 58 -6.75 1.97 -7.00
CA LYS A 58 -7.15 0.55 -7.18
C LYS A 58 -6.79 -0.05 -8.53
N ASP A 59 -6.80 0.76 -9.59
CA ASP A 59 -6.54 0.35 -10.97
C ASP A 59 -5.06 0.50 -11.36
N PHE A 60 -4.22 0.94 -10.43
CA PHE A 60 -2.78 1.05 -10.60
C PHE A 60 -2.05 -0.22 -10.13
N LYS A 61 -1.41 -0.92 -11.06
CA LYS A 61 -0.65 -2.14 -10.78
C LYS A 61 0.57 -1.86 -9.89
N SER A 62 0.40 -2.12 -8.60
CA SER A 62 1.39 -1.83 -7.58
C SER A 62 1.21 -2.73 -6.36
N LEU A 63 2.22 -2.73 -5.48
CA LEU A 63 2.09 -3.25 -4.12
C LEU A 63 2.12 -2.07 -3.16
N ILE A 64 1.19 -2.03 -2.20
CA ILE A 64 1.08 -0.98 -1.20
C ILE A 64 1.20 -1.61 0.18
N VAL A 65 2.24 -1.24 0.92
CA VAL A 65 2.55 -1.81 2.24
C VAL A 65 2.45 -0.72 3.30
N PRO A 66 1.44 -0.76 4.18
CA PRO A 66 1.36 0.14 5.31
C PRO A 66 2.37 -0.28 6.39
N LEU A 67 3.11 0.68 6.91
CA LEU A 67 4.10 0.52 7.97
C LEU A 67 3.71 1.38 9.17
N PHE A 68 4.05 0.95 10.38
CA PHE A 68 3.87 1.79 11.56
C PHE A 68 4.95 2.86 11.65
N PHE A 69 4.57 4.00 12.22
CA PHE A 69 5.51 5.06 12.53
C PHE A 69 6.57 4.59 13.53
N VAL A 70 7.83 4.83 13.16
CA VAL A 70 9.01 4.59 13.99
C VAL A 70 9.69 5.94 14.24
N PRO A 71 9.80 6.40 15.50
CA PRO A 71 10.39 7.69 15.82
C PRO A 71 11.88 7.71 15.48
N MET A 72 12.26 8.64 14.61
CA MET A 72 13.64 8.83 14.17
C MET A 72 13.97 10.32 13.96
N GLY A 73 15.25 10.65 13.97
CA GLY A 73 15.74 12.00 13.65
C GLY A 73 15.15 13.08 14.57
N LYS A 74 14.46 14.07 13.98
CA LYS A 74 13.81 15.17 14.72
C LYS A 74 12.59 14.73 15.53
N LEU A 75 12.05 13.55 15.27
CA LEU A 75 10.89 12.99 15.96
C LEU A 75 11.27 11.92 16.98
N LYS A 76 12.56 11.81 17.35
CA LYS A 76 13.06 10.79 18.30
C LYS A 76 12.42 10.85 19.70
N GLU A 77 11.84 11.99 20.06
CA GLU A 77 11.18 12.21 21.36
C GLU A 77 9.69 11.86 21.34
N LYS A 78 9.15 11.48 20.18
CA LYS A 78 7.79 10.98 20.03
C LYS A 78 7.75 9.46 20.27
N ASP A 79 6.59 8.96 20.67
CA ASP A 79 6.39 7.53 20.90
C ASP A 79 6.27 6.73 19.59
N TRP A 80 6.51 5.43 19.71
CA TRP A 80 6.28 4.47 18.64
C TRP A 80 4.78 4.25 18.46
N PHE A 81 4.34 4.13 17.20
CA PHE A 81 2.99 3.66 16.96
C PHE A 81 2.94 2.13 17.07
N ARG A 82 2.10 1.65 17.98
CA ARG A 82 1.92 0.22 18.24
C ARG A 82 0.58 -0.27 17.73
N LYS A 83 0.47 -1.59 17.57
CA LYS A 83 -0.76 -2.24 17.11
C LYS A 83 -1.94 -1.95 18.03
N GLU A 84 -1.70 -1.80 19.33
CA GLU A 84 -2.72 -1.53 20.34
C GLU A 84 -3.36 -0.14 20.19
N GLU A 85 -2.69 0.77 19.49
CA GLU A 85 -3.14 2.15 19.25
C GLU A 85 -3.93 2.29 17.93
N MET A 86 -4.09 1.20 17.17
CA MET A 86 -4.85 1.21 15.93
C MET A 86 -6.34 1.42 16.18
N SER A 87 -6.85 2.56 15.72
CA SER A 87 -8.29 2.81 15.55
C SER A 87 -8.93 1.87 14.51
N GLU A 88 -10.26 1.85 14.44
CA GLU A 88 -10.97 1.09 13.38
C GLU A 88 -10.63 1.61 11.97
N LEU A 89 -10.42 2.92 11.81
CA LEU A 89 -9.99 3.51 10.54
C LEU A 89 -8.60 3.03 10.13
N HIS A 90 -7.66 2.89 11.07
CA HIS A 90 -6.36 2.29 10.77
C HIS A 90 -6.50 0.85 10.29
N LYS A 91 -7.38 0.06 10.91
CA LYS A 91 -7.63 -1.32 10.47
C LYS A 91 -8.22 -1.34 9.07
N GLU A 92 -9.16 -0.45 8.77
CA GLU A 92 -9.72 -0.29 7.43
C GLU A 92 -8.65 0.07 6.40
N LEU A 93 -7.79 1.05 6.69
CA LEU A 93 -6.68 1.42 5.81
C LEU A 93 -5.78 0.22 5.46
N PHE A 94 -5.42 -0.58 6.47
CA PHE A 94 -4.61 -1.78 6.28
C PHE A 94 -5.34 -2.83 5.44
N ILE A 95 -6.64 -3.01 5.67
CA ILE A 95 -7.50 -3.89 4.88
C ILE A 95 -7.53 -3.42 3.42
N LYS A 96 -7.74 -2.13 3.14
CA LYS A 96 -7.79 -1.58 1.78
C LYS A 96 -6.45 -1.79 1.05
N CYS A 97 -5.32 -1.58 1.73
CA CYS A 97 -4.00 -1.89 1.17
C CYS A 97 -3.86 -3.39 0.84
N MET A 98 -4.29 -4.28 1.73
CA MET A 98 -4.26 -5.73 1.50
C MET A 98 -5.15 -6.12 0.31
N LEU A 99 -6.36 -5.57 0.20
CA LEU A 99 -7.29 -5.83 -0.90
C LEU A 99 -6.70 -5.39 -2.24
N HIS A 100 -6.10 -4.19 -2.29
CA HIS A 100 -5.36 -3.71 -3.45
C HIS A 100 -4.24 -4.68 -3.86
N ASN A 101 -3.44 -5.13 -2.90
CA ASN A 101 -2.37 -6.09 -3.17
C ASN A 101 -2.93 -7.40 -3.72
N LEU A 102 -3.97 -7.98 -3.10
CA LEU A 102 -4.57 -9.25 -3.54
C LEU A 102 -5.09 -9.17 -4.98
N ARG A 103 -5.63 -8.02 -5.39
CA ARG A 103 -6.07 -7.78 -6.77
C ARG A 103 -4.91 -7.94 -7.75
N TRP A 104 -3.77 -7.29 -7.49
CA TRP A 104 -2.63 -7.26 -8.41
C TRP A 104 -1.68 -8.44 -8.26
N VAL A 105 -1.68 -9.11 -7.12
CA VAL A 105 -0.69 -10.14 -6.78
C VAL A 105 -0.63 -11.25 -7.82
N LYS A 106 -1.78 -11.64 -8.39
CA LYS A 106 -1.88 -12.69 -9.42
C LYS A 106 -1.22 -12.25 -10.72
N GLU A 107 -1.47 -11.02 -11.15
CA GLU A 107 -0.90 -10.47 -12.38
C GLU A 107 0.59 -10.20 -12.25
N ILE A 108 1.03 -9.57 -11.16
CA ILE A 108 2.44 -9.30 -10.87
C ILE A 108 3.24 -10.61 -10.87
N THR A 109 2.70 -11.66 -10.24
CA THR A 109 3.32 -12.99 -10.23
C THR A 109 3.42 -13.58 -11.63
N ASN A 110 2.33 -13.54 -12.41
CA ASN A 110 2.32 -14.07 -13.77
C ASN A 110 3.36 -13.37 -14.66
N ASP A 111 3.54 -12.07 -14.48
CA ASP A 111 4.54 -11.29 -15.22
C ASP A 111 5.96 -11.62 -14.76
N TYR A 112 6.19 -11.69 -13.45
CA TYR A 112 7.51 -11.99 -12.88
C TYR A 112 8.05 -13.37 -13.29
N PHE A 113 7.15 -14.36 -13.42
CA PHE A 113 7.49 -15.73 -13.79
C PHE A 113 7.32 -16.04 -15.28
N ARG A 114 6.92 -15.06 -16.10
CA ARG A 114 6.79 -15.22 -17.55
C ARG A 114 8.12 -15.73 -18.14
N GLY A 115 8.08 -16.87 -18.83
CA GLY A 115 9.25 -17.47 -19.49
C GLY A 115 10.22 -18.24 -18.58
N LYS A 116 10.00 -18.30 -17.25
CA LYS A 116 10.87 -19.06 -16.33
C LYS A 116 10.34 -20.48 -16.11
N LYS A 117 11.16 -21.52 -16.32
CA LYS A 117 10.78 -22.93 -16.05
C LYS A 117 10.45 -23.19 -14.57
N VAL A 118 10.98 -22.37 -13.66
CA VAL A 118 10.68 -22.37 -12.21
C VAL A 118 9.19 -22.10 -11.93
N HIS A 119 8.48 -21.44 -12.87
CA HIS A 119 7.04 -21.17 -12.80
C HIS A 119 6.22 -22.44 -12.55
N SER A 120 6.50 -23.54 -13.26
CA SER A 120 5.67 -24.75 -13.18
C SER A 120 5.67 -25.40 -11.81
N ILE A 121 6.74 -25.22 -11.01
CA ILE A 121 6.84 -25.81 -9.68
C ILE A 121 6.31 -24.86 -8.61
N ILE A 122 6.62 -23.56 -8.67
CA ILE A 122 6.25 -22.60 -7.62
C ILE A 122 4.81 -22.10 -7.77
N LYS A 123 4.29 -21.99 -8.99
CA LYS A 123 2.94 -21.51 -9.28
C LYS A 123 1.82 -22.21 -8.49
N PRO A 124 1.76 -23.56 -8.37
CA PRO A 124 0.69 -24.21 -7.60
C PRO A 124 0.73 -23.84 -6.11
N PHE A 125 1.92 -23.78 -5.50
CA PHE A 125 2.06 -23.38 -4.10
C PHE A 125 1.69 -21.92 -3.88
N TYR A 126 2.11 -21.05 -4.79
CA TYR A 126 1.78 -19.63 -4.72
C TYR A 126 0.28 -19.37 -4.90
N ILE A 127 -0.35 -20.01 -5.88
CA ILE A 127 -1.82 -19.91 -6.08
C ILE A 127 -2.55 -20.46 -4.87
N LEU A 128 -2.08 -21.57 -4.28
CA LEU A 128 -2.66 -22.12 -3.06
C LEU A 128 -2.54 -21.14 -1.90
N PHE A 129 -1.37 -20.53 -1.70
CA PHE A 129 -1.15 -19.51 -0.68
C PHE A 129 -2.09 -18.31 -0.85
N VAL A 130 -2.19 -17.76 -2.07
CA VAL A 130 -3.11 -16.65 -2.36
C VAL A 130 -4.55 -17.06 -2.08
N LYS A 131 -4.98 -18.26 -2.50
CA LYS A 131 -6.33 -18.78 -2.22
C LYS A 131 -6.59 -18.96 -0.73
N LEU A 132 -5.60 -19.38 0.05
CA LEU A 132 -5.74 -19.51 1.51
C LEU A 132 -5.91 -18.14 2.17
N ILE A 133 -5.17 -17.12 1.73
CA ILE A 133 -5.33 -15.75 2.21
C ILE A 133 -6.72 -15.20 1.83
N GLU A 134 -7.14 -15.35 0.56
CA GLU A 134 -8.48 -14.97 0.11
C GLU A 134 -9.57 -15.68 0.93
N TRP A 135 -9.43 -16.98 1.19
CA TRP A 135 -10.37 -17.75 1.99
C TRP A 135 -10.42 -17.27 3.45
N GLN A 136 -9.27 -17.00 4.07
CA GLN A 136 -9.25 -16.46 5.44
C GLN A 136 -9.86 -15.06 5.51
N ALA A 137 -9.59 -14.21 4.53
CA ALA A 137 -10.18 -12.88 4.45
C ALA A 137 -11.71 -12.95 4.28
N LYS A 138 -12.23 -13.86 3.45
CA LYS A 138 -13.68 -14.14 3.35
C LYS A 138 -14.26 -14.67 4.66
N LYS A 139 -13.59 -15.63 5.31
CA LYS A 139 -14.03 -16.19 6.60
C LYS A 139 -14.15 -15.14 7.70
N LYS A 140 -13.30 -14.10 7.66
CA LYS A 140 -13.31 -12.99 8.60
C LYS A 140 -14.25 -11.84 8.20
N GLY A 141 -14.98 -11.96 7.08
CA GLY A 141 -15.88 -10.92 6.58
C GLY A 141 -15.16 -9.68 6.01
N VAL A 142 -13.88 -9.81 5.65
CA VAL A 142 -13.05 -8.72 5.13
C VAL A 142 -13.16 -8.60 3.60
N LEU A 143 -13.54 -9.69 2.94
CA LEU A 143 -13.88 -9.77 1.52
C LEU A 143 -15.36 -10.15 1.41
N GLU A 144 -16.15 -9.36 0.69
CA GLU A 144 -17.49 -9.74 0.23
C GLU A 144 -17.44 -10.86 -0.84
#